data_AF-A0A930H6S4-F1
#
_entry.id   AF-A0A930H6S4-F1
#
_cell.length_a   1.000
_cell.length_b   1.000
_cell.length_c   1.000
_cell.angle_alpha   90.00
_cell.angle_beta   90.00
_cell.angle_gamma   90.00
#
_symmetry.space_group_name_H-M   'P 1'
#
loop_
_entity.id
_entity.type
_entity.pdbx_description
1 polymer ?
#
loop_
_entity_poly.entity_id
_entity_poly.type
_entity_poly.pdbx_seq_one_letter_code
_entity_poly.pdbx_strand_id
1 'polypeptide(L)'
;LEIREVKIRTPLTCKLEKGVCKKCYGVDLSNHKEILKGEAVGVVAAQSIGEPGTQLTMRTFHTGGVATAAEVQSNYKAEVAGKVKLKDIKTLENDKGVEVVVSQTGRIIIGKHRYEVPSGSILKVKDGESVERDQLLVEFDPYQIPIITSEAGKVEFRDIYVRENIDVKYGVTERIAIKPVESSDVNPRIIIYSKNKKVAEYSVPYGAYLMVKEGDTVKKGQIITKILKTGEGNKDITGGLPRVQELFEARNPKGKATLTEV
;
A
#
# COMPACT_ATOMS: atom_id res chain seq x y z
N LEU A 1 2.24 9.22 21.28
CA LEU A 1 3.25 8.17 21.54
C LEU A 1 3.71 7.63 20.19
N GLU A 2 4.98 7.83 19.82
CA GLU A 2 5.56 7.29 18.58
C GLU A 2 6.12 5.87 18.81
N ILE A 3 5.25 4.94 19.19
CA ILE A 3 5.63 3.53 19.39
C ILE A 3 5.35 2.77 18.09
N ARG A 4 6.38 2.16 17.48
CA ARG A 4 6.28 1.41 16.22
C ARG A 4 6.13 -0.11 16.40
N GLU A 5 6.61 -0.64 17.51
CA GLU A 5 6.58 -2.07 17.82
C GLU A 5 6.39 -2.31 19.33
N VAL A 6 5.68 -3.39 19.67
CA VAL A 6 5.43 -3.80 21.07
C VAL A 6 5.49 -5.31 21.16
N LYS A 7 6.21 -5.82 22.17
CA LYS A 7 6.20 -7.25 22.49
C LYS A 7 4.95 -7.60 23.30
N ILE A 8 4.08 -8.43 22.72
CA ILE A 8 2.82 -8.87 23.32
C ILE A 8 2.87 -10.34 23.74
N ARG A 9 1.95 -10.73 24.62
CA ARG A 9 1.66 -12.14 24.90
C ARG A 9 0.73 -12.69 23.81
N THR A 10 0.89 -13.97 23.48
CA THR A 10 0.02 -14.66 22.50
C THR A 10 -0.40 -16.04 23.04
N PRO A 11 -1.60 -16.53 22.68
CA PRO A 11 -2.02 -17.90 22.97
C PRO A 11 -1.00 -18.96 22.52
N LEU A 12 -0.26 -18.71 21.44
CA LEU A 12 0.77 -19.62 20.90
C LEU A 12 1.99 -19.79 21.83
N THR A 13 2.24 -18.81 22.70
CA THR A 13 3.36 -18.81 23.65
C THR A 13 2.92 -19.18 25.08
N CYS A 14 1.66 -19.60 25.24
CA CYS A 14 1.12 -20.01 26.53
C CYS A 14 1.75 -21.33 26.99
N LYS A 15 2.23 -21.38 28.24
CA LYS A 15 2.88 -22.57 28.83
C LYS A 15 1.91 -23.55 29.51
N LEU A 16 0.60 -23.28 29.48
CA LEU A 16 -0.37 -24.19 30.07
C LEU A 16 -0.50 -25.44 29.19
N GLU A 17 -0.52 -26.62 29.82
CA GLU A 17 -0.70 -27.89 29.11
C GLU A 17 -2.09 -28.01 28.47
N LYS A 18 -3.12 -27.49 29.14
CA LYS A 18 -4.50 -27.48 28.65
C LYS A 18 -5.11 -26.10 28.84
N GLY A 19 -5.62 -25.53 27.75
CA GLY A 19 -6.25 -24.21 27.73
C GLY A 19 -5.25 -23.05 27.65
N VAL A 20 -5.76 -21.83 27.82
CA VAL A 20 -5.00 -20.58 27.68
C VAL A 20 -5.14 -19.75 28.95
N CYS A 21 -4.04 -19.15 29.42
CA CYS A 21 -4.09 -18.34 30.63
C CYS A 21 -4.72 -16.97 30.34
N LYS A 22 -5.39 -16.39 31.34
CA LYS A 22 -6.05 -15.06 31.26
C LYS A 22 -5.16 -14.00 30.62
N LYS A 23 -3.87 -13.98 30.99
CA LYS A 23 -2.89 -13.00 30.50
C LYS A 23 -2.42 -13.23 29.06
N CYS A 24 -2.54 -14.44 28.52
CA CYS A 24 -2.17 -14.75 27.13
C CYS A 24 -3.30 -14.44 26.16
N TYR A 25 -4.55 -14.46 26.63
CA TYR A 25 -5.71 -14.05 25.85
C TYR A 25 -6.00 -12.55 26.02
N GLY A 26 -6.03 -12.06 27.27
CA GLY A 26 -6.22 -10.66 27.61
C GLY A 26 -7.68 -10.31 27.83
N VAL A 27 -8.28 -9.63 26.85
CA VAL A 27 -9.61 -9.01 26.94
C VAL A 27 -10.57 -9.76 26.04
N ASP A 28 -11.78 -10.01 26.53
CA ASP A 28 -12.89 -10.48 25.70
C ASP A 28 -13.44 -9.30 24.89
N LEU A 29 -13.45 -9.45 23.57
CA LEU A 29 -13.89 -8.42 22.62
C LEU A 29 -15.41 -8.21 22.65
N SER A 30 -16.17 -9.15 23.20
CA SER A 30 -17.63 -9.07 23.25
C SER A 30 -18.11 -8.04 24.29
N ASN A 31 -17.43 -7.99 25.44
CA ASN A 31 -17.80 -7.12 26.56
C ASN A 31 -16.70 -6.11 26.93
N HIS A 32 -15.55 -6.14 26.26
CA HIS A 32 -14.38 -5.28 26.48
C HIS A 32 -13.82 -5.36 27.91
N LYS A 33 -14.03 -6.48 28.61
CA LYS A 33 -13.50 -6.75 29.96
C LYS A 33 -12.45 -7.85 29.90
N GLU A 34 -11.66 -7.95 30.97
CA GLU A 34 -10.67 -9.02 31.09
C GLU A 34 -11.37 -10.39 31.11
N ILE A 35 -10.89 -11.33 30.31
CA ILE A 35 -11.60 -12.60 30.06
C ILE A 35 -11.83 -13.42 31.34
N LEU A 36 -12.99 -14.06 31.47
CA LEU A 36 -13.31 -14.86 32.65
C LEU A 36 -12.61 -16.22 32.61
N LYS A 37 -12.30 -16.76 33.79
CA LYS A 37 -11.79 -18.13 33.89
C LYS A 37 -12.93 -19.10 33.58
N GLY A 38 -12.66 -20.07 32.71
CA GLY A 38 -13.66 -21.06 32.27
C GLY A 38 -14.30 -20.73 30.92
N GLU A 39 -13.95 -19.59 30.32
CA GLU A 39 -14.48 -19.17 29.03
C GLU A 39 -13.88 -19.98 27.87
N ALA A 40 -14.74 -20.45 26.97
CA ALA A 40 -14.38 -21.37 25.88
C ALA A 40 -13.80 -20.63 24.67
N VAL A 41 -12.64 -19.99 24.85
CA VAL A 41 -11.96 -19.17 23.83
C VAL A 41 -11.75 -19.87 22.49
N GLY A 42 -11.55 -21.19 22.49
CA GLY A 42 -11.35 -21.97 21.26
C GLY A 42 -12.60 -22.04 20.40
N VAL A 43 -13.78 -22.21 21.02
CA VAL A 43 -15.07 -22.26 20.32
C VAL A 43 -15.41 -20.88 19.77
N VAL A 44 -15.22 -19.84 20.58
CA VAL A 44 -15.45 -18.44 20.18
C VAL A 44 -14.56 -18.07 18.99
N ALA A 45 -13.27 -18.45 19.03
CA ALA A 45 -12.34 -18.20 17.92
C ALA A 45 -12.75 -18.94 16.64
N ALA A 46 -13.18 -20.21 16.75
CA ALA A 46 -13.64 -20.99 15.59
C ALA A 46 -14.89 -20.37 14.95
N GLN A 47 -15.87 -19.97 15.75
CA GLN A 47 -17.09 -19.31 15.27
C GLN A 47 -16.79 -17.96 14.61
N SER A 48 -15.92 -17.16 15.23
CA SER A 48 -15.52 -15.83 14.73
C SER A 48 -14.84 -15.87 13.36
N ILE A 49 -14.33 -17.02 12.93
CA ILE A 49 -13.76 -17.23 11.59
C ILE A 49 -14.78 -17.91 10.68
N GLY A 50 -15.44 -18.98 11.17
CA GLY A 50 -16.31 -19.84 10.36
C GLY A 50 -17.63 -19.19 9.94
N GLU A 51 -18.34 -18.51 10.85
CA GLU A 51 -19.62 -17.86 10.54
C GLU A 51 -19.44 -16.71 9.54
N PRO A 52 -18.50 -15.75 9.73
CA PRO A 52 -18.26 -14.73 8.72
C PRO A 52 -17.77 -15.32 7.39
N GLY A 53 -16.91 -16.34 7.41
CA GLY A 53 -16.40 -16.98 6.18
C GLY A 53 -17.51 -17.60 5.33
N THR A 54 -18.41 -18.37 5.96
CA THR A 54 -19.56 -18.98 5.27
C THR A 54 -20.56 -17.92 4.79
N GLN A 55 -20.82 -16.89 5.60
CA GLN A 55 -21.72 -15.80 5.25
C GLN A 55 -21.19 -14.95 4.09
N LEU A 56 -19.90 -14.61 4.09
CA LEU A 56 -19.24 -13.84 3.04
C LEU A 56 -19.27 -14.62 1.72
N THR A 57 -19.05 -15.93 1.77
CA THR A 57 -19.14 -16.80 0.59
C THR A 57 -20.54 -16.73 -0.02
N MET A 58 -21.60 -16.90 0.79
CA MET A 58 -22.98 -16.81 0.29
C MET A 58 -23.34 -15.42 -0.24
N ARG A 59 -23.03 -14.35 0.51
CA ARG A 59 -23.36 -12.98 0.07
C ARG A 59 -22.71 -12.66 -1.28
N THR A 60 -21.44 -13.04 -1.46
CA THR A 60 -20.69 -12.74 -2.69
C THR A 60 -21.28 -13.46 -3.92
N PHE A 61 -21.70 -14.72 -3.80
CA PHE A 61 -22.37 -15.43 -4.91
C PHE A 61 -23.74 -14.83 -5.26
N HIS A 62 -24.53 -14.39 -4.26
CA HIS A 62 -25.84 -13.78 -4.52
C HIS A 62 -25.76 -12.38 -5.11
N THR A 63 -24.73 -11.59 -4.78
CA THR A 63 -24.46 -10.29 -5.42
C THR A 63 -23.58 -10.36 -6.67
N GLY A 64 -23.01 -11.53 -6.99
CA GLY A 64 -22.04 -11.73 -8.08
C GLY A 64 -22.56 -11.47 -9.50
N GLY A 65 -23.86 -11.17 -9.66
CA GLY A 65 -24.45 -10.75 -10.94
C GLY A 65 -24.46 -9.23 -11.17
N VAL A 66 -24.17 -8.41 -10.15
CA VAL A 66 -24.18 -6.95 -10.27
C VAL A 66 -22.79 -6.44 -9.94
N ALA A 67 -21.97 -6.24 -10.97
CA ALA A 67 -20.69 -5.56 -10.85
C ALA A 67 -20.92 -4.09 -10.47
N THR A 68 -21.26 -3.84 -9.21
CA THR A 68 -21.18 -2.51 -8.64
C THR A 68 -19.69 -2.25 -8.50
N ALA A 69 -19.13 -1.57 -9.50
CA ALA A 69 -17.83 -0.95 -9.37
C ALA A 69 -17.88 -0.13 -8.08
N ALA A 70 -17.16 -0.56 -7.05
CA ALA A 70 -16.95 0.23 -5.86
C ALA A 70 -16.53 1.62 -6.34
N GLU A 71 -17.21 2.66 -5.87
CA GLU A 71 -17.00 4.03 -6.35
C GLU A 71 -15.51 4.35 -6.19
N VAL A 72 -14.83 4.45 -7.32
CA VAL A 72 -13.39 4.54 -7.34
C VAL A 72 -13.03 5.95 -6.89
N GLN A 73 -12.58 6.06 -5.63
CA GLN A 73 -12.22 7.35 -5.06
C GLN A 73 -11.04 7.96 -5.83
N SER A 74 -11.32 9.04 -6.57
CA SER A 74 -10.36 9.79 -7.39
C SER A 74 -10.04 11.17 -6.82
N ASN A 75 -10.59 11.50 -5.65
CA ASN A 75 -10.38 12.80 -5.02
C ASN A 75 -10.52 12.74 -3.49
N TYR A 76 -9.93 13.72 -2.82
CA TYR A 76 -10.17 14.01 -1.41
C TYR A 76 -10.87 15.35 -1.25
N LYS A 77 -11.88 15.37 -0.38
CA LYS A 77 -12.59 16.57 0.07
C LYS A 77 -12.32 16.81 1.55
N ALA A 78 -12.40 18.07 1.98
CA ALA A 78 -12.21 18.46 3.37
C ALA A 78 -13.37 17.98 4.24
N GLU A 79 -13.11 17.12 5.23
CA GLU A 79 -14.15 16.65 6.17
C GLU A 79 -14.55 17.74 7.19
N VAL A 80 -13.63 18.67 7.43
CA VAL A 80 -13.78 19.76 8.39
C VAL A 80 -13.29 21.06 7.78
N ALA A 81 -13.96 22.15 8.13
CA ALA A 81 -13.46 23.47 7.81
C ALA A 81 -12.21 23.78 8.66
N GLY A 82 -11.22 24.46 8.07
CA GLY A 82 -10.00 24.81 8.79
C GLY A 82 -8.90 25.30 7.88
N LYS A 83 -7.73 25.59 8.48
CA LYS A 83 -6.54 25.98 7.73
C LYS A 83 -5.79 24.75 7.23
N VAL A 84 -5.46 24.76 5.94
CA VAL A 84 -4.64 23.76 5.27
C VAL A 84 -3.19 23.94 5.68
N LYS A 85 -2.56 22.84 6.07
CA LYS A 85 -1.11 22.76 6.24
C LYS A 85 -0.56 21.65 5.35
N LEU A 86 0.22 22.04 4.36
CA LEU A 86 0.93 21.11 3.48
C LEU A 86 2.20 20.63 4.17
N LYS A 87 2.44 19.32 4.17
CA LYS A 87 3.65 18.72 4.74
C LYS A 87 4.28 17.79 3.71
N ASP A 88 5.58 17.96 3.48
CA ASP A 88 6.38 17.17 2.54
C ASP A 88 5.82 17.16 1.10
N ILE A 89 5.04 18.18 0.73
CA ILE A 89 4.48 18.35 -0.61
C ILE A 89 5.42 19.23 -1.43
N LYS A 90 5.85 18.72 -2.59
CA LYS A 90 6.50 19.50 -3.64
C LYS A 90 5.60 19.47 -4.86
N THR A 91 5.36 20.63 -5.47
CA THR A 91 4.57 20.77 -6.69
C THR A 91 5.44 21.22 -7.85
N LEU A 92 5.03 20.84 -9.06
CA LEU A 92 5.50 21.40 -10.31
C LEU A 92 4.30 21.89 -11.11
N GLU A 93 4.45 23.04 -11.75
CA GLU A 93 3.48 23.55 -12.69
C GLU A 93 3.68 22.85 -14.05
N ASN A 94 2.61 22.25 -14.57
CA ASN A 94 2.62 21.65 -15.90
C ASN A 94 2.39 22.73 -16.98
N ASP A 95 2.61 22.42 -18.26
CA ASP A 95 2.44 23.36 -19.39
C ASP A 95 1.02 23.97 -19.49
N LYS A 96 0.05 23.38 -18.78
CA LYS A 96 -1.35 23.82 -18.69
C LYS A 96 -1.65 24.72 -17.47
N GLY A 97 -0.63 25.15 -16.73
CA GLY A 97 -0.78 25.98 -15.52
C GLY A 97 -1.35 25.24 -14.31
N VAL A 98 -1.27 23.90 -14.29
CA VAL A 98 -1.82 23.05 -13.23
C VAL A 98 -0.70 22.61 -12.30
N GLU A 99 -0.88 22.79 -10.99
CA GLU A 99 0.05 22.31 -9.97
C GLU A 99 -0.09 20.80 -9.74
N VAL A 100 0.95 20.05 -10.12
CA VAL A 100 1.03 18.60 -9.95
C VAL A 100 2.01 18.26 -8.84
N VAL A 101 1.59 17.40 -7.92
CA VAL A 101 2.43 16.92 -6.81
C VAL A 101 3.48 15.94 -7.33
N VAL A 102 4.75 16.17 -6.99
CA VAL A 102 5.89 15.31 -7.38
C VAL A 102 6.55 14.60 -6.19
N SER A 103 6.11 14.91 -4.97
CA SER A 103 6.59 14.27 -3.75
C SER A 103 5.91 12.92 -3.50
N GLN A 104 6.67 11.92 -3.03
CA GLN A 104 6.16 10.58 -2.73
C GLN A 104 5.44 10.47 -1.37
N THR A 105 5.72 11.36 -0.42
CA THR A 105 5.22 11.30 0.97
C THR A 105 4.40 12.52 1.38
N GLY A 106 3.76 13.18 0.41
CA GLY A 106 3.02 14.43 0.64
C GLY A 106 1.78 14.20 1.51
N ARG A 107 1.50 15.13 2.43
CA ARG A 107 0.29 15.09 3.27
C ARG A 107 -0.35 16.46 3.39
N ILE A 108 -1.68 16.49 3.37
CA ILE A 108 -2.50 17.67 3.71
C ILE A 108 -3.03 17.46 5.13
N ILE A 109 -2.86 18.46 5.99
CA ILE A 109 -3.32 18.41 7.39
C ILE A 109 -4.33 19.53 7.60
N ILE A 110 -5.53 19.17 8.07
CA ILE A 110 -6.59 20.13 8.43
C ILE A 110 -7.07 19.76 9.84
N GLY A 111 -6.74 20.59 10.83
CA GLY A 111 -7.02 20.29 12.23
C GLY A 111 -6.37 18.97 12.68
N LYS A 112 -7.20 17.95 12.94
CA LYS A 112 -6.75 16.59 13.30
C LYS A 112 -6.74 15.61 12.12
N HIS A 113 -7.34 15.96 10.99
CA HIS A 113 -7.46 15.10 9.82
C HIS A 113 -6.19 15.17 8.98
N ARG A 114 -5.78 14.01 8.44
CA ARG A 114 -4.57 13.87 7.62
C ARG A 114 -4.95 13.16 6.32
N TYR A 115 -4.68 13.78 5.19
CA TYR A 115 -4.91 13.22 3.86
C TYR A 115 -3.55 12.94 3.21
N GLU A 116 -3.31 11.69 2.83
CA GLU A 116 -2.09 11.32 2.11
C GLU A 116 -2.25 11.63 0.62
N VAL A 117 -1.36 12.45 0.08
CA VAL A 117 -1.44 12.92 -1.29
C VAL A 117 -0.45 12.13 -2.15
N PRO A 118 -0.93 11.29 -3.09
CA PRO A 118 -0.05 10.55 -3.97
C PRO A 118 0.66 11.49 -4.96
N SER A 119 1.82 11.06 -5.46
CA SER A 119 2.49 11.74 -6.58
C SER A 119 1.63 11.66 -7.84
N GLY A 120 1.71 12.68 -8.70
CA GLY A 120 0.86 12.85 -9.88
C GLY A 120 -0.50 13.48 -9.60
N SER A 121 -0.83 13.75 -8.34
CA SER A 121 -2.10 14.40 -7.99
C SER A 121 -2.12 15.88 -8.37
N ILE A 122 -3.28 16.39 -8.76
CA ILE A 122 -3.54 17.80 -9.00
C ILE A 122 -3.96 18.46 -7.70
N LEU A 123 -3.13 19.37 -7.20
CA LEU A 123 -3.41 20.11 -5.97
C LEU A 123 -4.37 21.27 -6.27
N LYS A 124 -5.44 21.42 -5.46
CA LYS A 124 -6.45 22.49 -5.63
C LYS A 124 -6.37 23.57 -4.54
N VAL A 125 -5.56 23.35 -3.52
CA VAL A 125 -5.45 24.21 -2.32
C VAL A 125 -4.00 24.60 -2.06
N LYS A 126 -3.79 25.78 -1.49
CA LYS A 126 -2.46 26.31 -1.14
C LYS A 126 -2.16 26.14 0.34
N ASP A 127 -0.87 26.21 0.69
CA ASP A 127 -0.46 26.16 2.10
C ASP A 127 -0.97 27.40 2.85
N GLY A 128 -1.59 27.18 4.01
CA GLY A 128 -2.21 28.22 4.83
C GLY A 128 -3.61 28.67 4.39
N GLU A 129 -4.14 28.14 3.27
CA GLU A 129 -5.49 28.46 2.79
C GLU A 129 -6.55 27.97 3.78
N SER A 130 -7.62 28.75 3.96
CA SER A 130 -8.77 28.32 4.76
C SER A 130 -9.77 27.64 3.84
N VAL A 131 -10.12 26.39 4.16
CA VAL A 131 -11.05 25.58 3.38
C VAL A 131 -12.33 25.32 4.17
N GLU A 132 -13.44 25.21 3.45
CA GLU A 132 -14.74 24.83 3.99
C GLU A 132 -14.92 23.30 3.97
N ARG A 133 -15.92 22.81 4.70
CA ARG A 133 -16.29 21.40 4.64
C ARG A 133 -16.77 21.06 3.22
N ASP A 134 -16.41 19.87 2.75
CA ASP A 134 -16.66 19.32 1.41
C ASP A 134 -15.92 20.02 0.26
N GLN A 135 -15.03 20.97 0.56
CA GLN A 135 -14.17 21.58 -0.45
C GLN A 135 -13.17 20.58 -1.01
N LEU A 136 -12.99 20.59 -2.33
CA LEU A 136 -12.06 19.72 -3.04
C LEU A 136 -10.61 20.11 -2.70
N LEU A 137 -9.83 19.16 -2.17
CA LEU A 137 -8.44 19.38 -1.79
C LEU A 137 -7.48 18.97 -2.90
N VAL A 138 -7.71 17.79 -3.46
CA VAL A 138 -6.83 17.16 -4.43
C VAL A 138 -7.59 16.16 -5.29
N GLU A 139 -7.17 16.07 -6.54
CA GLU A 139 -7.68 15.13 -7.54
C GLU A 139 -6.53 14.24 -8.02
N PHE A 140 -6.76 12.94 -8.16
CA PHE A 140 -5.72 11.98 -8.52
C PHE A 140 -6.25 10.82 -9.34
N ASP A 141 -5.36 10.20 -10.11
CA ASP A 141 -5.67 8.99 -10.85
C ASP A 141 -5.80 7.80 -9.88
N PRO A 142 -6.94 7.10 -9.87
CA PRO A 142 -7.15 6.01 -8.94
C PRO A 142 -6.49 4.68 -9.35
N TYR A 143 -6.08 4.54 -10.62
CA TYR A 143 -5.52 3.30 -11.15
C TYR A 143 -4.00 3.32 -11.21
N GLN A 144 -3.38 4.50 -11.16
CA GLN A 144 -1.92 4.63 -11.22
C GLN A 144 -1.39 5.76 -10.34
N ILE A 145 -0.26 5.51 -9.67
CA ILE A 145 0.54 6.54 -9.02
C ILE A 145 1.84 6.68 -9.80
N PRO A 146 2.03 7.77 -10.58
CA PRO A 146 3.30 8.04 -11.24
C PRO A 146 4.31 8.62 -10.24
N ILE A 147 5.56 8.18 -10.32
CA ILE A 147 6.70 8.84 -9.67
C ILE A 147 7.31 9.79 -10.70
N ILE A 148 7.29 11.08 -10.37
CA ILE A 148 7.72 12.17 -11.25
C ILE A 148 9.01 12.77 -10.71
N THR A 149 10.00 12.98 -11.57
CA THR A 149 11.22 13.65 -11.13
C THR A 149 11.04 15.17 -11.02
N SER A 150 11.48 15.73 -9.89
CA SER A 150 11.62 17.18 -9.68
C SER A 150 12.87 17.79 -10.31
N GLU A 151 13.86 16.96 -10.69
CA GLU A 151 15.17 17.39 -11.18
C GLU A 151 15.53 16.73 -12.51
N ALA A 152 16.30 17.43 -13.35
CA ALA A 152 16.86 16.87 -14.57
C ALA A 152 18.26 16.28 -14.33
N GLY A 153 18.58 15.18 -14.99
CA GLY A 153 19.88 14.53 -14.81
C GLY A 153 19.93 13.10 -15.35
N LYS A 154 21.00 12.39 -15.02
CA LYS A 154 21.22 10.99 -15.36
C LYS A 154 20.67 10.08 -14.27
N VAL A 155 19.96 9.03 -14.67
CA VAL A 155 19.35 8.02 -13.81
C VAL A 155 20.38 6.98 -13.39
N GLU A 156 20.41 6.66 -12.09
CA GLU A 156 21.15 5.54 -11.50
C GLU A 156 20.18 4.72 -10.63
N PHE A 157 20.16 3.41 -10.82
CA PHE A 157 19.39 2.46 -10.04
C PHE A 157 20.24 1.96 -8.88
N ARG A 158 19.63 1.95 -7.70
CA ARG A 158 20.21 1.37 -6.49
C ARG A 158 19.28 0.31 -5.97
N ASP A 159 19.79 -0.91 -5.86
CA ASP A 159 19.05 -2.08 -5.37
C ASP A 159 17.76 -2.39 -6.15
N ILE A 160 17.71 -2.02 -7.44
CA ILE A 160 16.59 -2.34 -8.35
C ILE A 160 16.97 -3.55 -9.20
N TYR A 161 16.19 -4.61 -9.07
CA TYR A 161 16.24 -5.77 -9.96
C TYR A 161 15.11 -5.66 -10.97
N VAL A 162 15.43 -5.78 -12.25
CA VAL A 162 14.48 -5.56 -13.34
C VAL A 162 14.10 -6.88 -13.99
N ARG A 163 12.80 -7.14 -14.10
CA ARG A 163 12.27 -8.17 -15.01
C ARG A 163 11.74 -7.49 -16.25
N GLU A 164 12.26 -7.87 -17.40
CA GLU A 164 11.75 -7.45 -18.70
C GLU A 164 10.68 -8.45 -19.18
N ASN A 165 9.48 -7.94 -19.44
CA ASN A 165 8.40 -8.68 -20.08
C ASN A 165 8.24 -8.12 -21.49
N ILE A 166 8.41 -8.97 -22.50
CA ILE A 166 8.21 -8.57 -23.89
C ILE A 166 6.75 -8.88 -24.22
N ASP A 167 5.95 -7.83 -24.44
CA ASP A 167 4.62 -8.00 -25.00
C ASP A 167 4.77 -8.19 -26.52
N VAL A 168 4.68 -9.45 -26.94
CA VAL A 168 4.80 -9.87 -28.34
C VAL A 168 3.70 -9.25 -29.22
N LYS A 169 2.55 -8.87 -28.64
CA LYS A 169 1.41 -8.32 -29.37
C LYS A 169 1.62 -6.87 -29.78
N TYR A 170 2.28 -6.08 -28.94
CA TYR A 170 2.51 -4.65 -29.18
C TYR A 170 3.98 -4.30 -29.45
N GLY A 171 4.90 -5.26 -29.33
CA GLY A 171 6.33 -5.03 -29.49
C GLY A 171 6.93 -4.12 -28.42
N VAL A 172 6.27 -4.02 -27.26
CA VAL A 172 6.70 -3.17 -26.14
C VAL A 172 7.38 -4.02 -25.07
N THR A 173 8.55 -3.58 -24.62
CA THR A 173 9.24 -4.18 -23.47
C THR A 173 8.83 -3.45 -22.20
N GLU A 174 8.04 -4.13 -21.37
CA GLU A 174 7.70 -3.65 -20.03
C GLU A 174 8.80 -4.03 -19.05
N ARG A 175 9.21 -3.08 -18.21
CA ARG A 175 10.22 -3.30 -17.16
C ARG A 175 9.57 -3.19 -15.81
N ILE A 176 9.69 -4.22 -14.98
CA ILE A 176 9.07 -4.27 -13.66
C ILE A 176 10.16 -4.43 -12.60
N ALA A 177 10.10 -3.62 -11.54
CA ALA A 177 10.96 -3.78 -10.37
C ALA A 177 10.54 -5.03 -9.58
N ILE A 178 11.42 -6.01 -9.41
CA ILE A 178 11.15 -7.27 -8.70
C ILE A 178 11.93 -7.36 -7.40
N LYS A 179 11.37 -8.08 -6.43
CA LYS A 179 12.09 -8.40 -5.19
C LYS A 179 13.11 -9.51 -5.48
N PRO A 180 14.39 -9.32 -5.13
CA PRO A 180 15.39 -10.40 -5.20
C PRO A 180 15.01 -11.55 -4.26
N VAL A 181 15.27 -12.78 -4.67
CA VAL A 181 14.94 -13.99 -3.90
C VAL A 181 15.86 -14.17 -2.68
N GLU A 182 17.07 -13.60 -2.75
CA GLU A 182 18.20 -13.94 -1.87
C GLU A 182 18.50 -12.90 -0.78
N SER A 183 17.86 -11.72 -0.78
CA SER A 183 18.18 -10.65 0.17
C SER A 183 16.98 -10.21 1.03
N SER A 184 17.24 -10.18 2.33
CA SER A 184 16.35 -9.59 3.33
C SER A 184 16.49 -8.07 3.28
N ASP A 185 15.39 -7.42 2.88
CA ASP A 185 15.15 -5.97 2.97
C ASP A 185 16.10 -5.05 2.22
N VAL A 186 16.20 -5.21 0.89
CA VAL A 186 16.69 -4.13 0.04
C VAL A 186 15.59 -3.09 -0.21
N ASN A 187 15.97 -1.82 -0.24
CA ASN A 187 15.07 -0.69 -0.47
C ASN A 187 15.38 -0.12 -1.85
N PRO A 188 14.61 -0.47 -2.90
CA PRO A 188 14.93 -0.10 -4.27
C PRO A 188 14.74 1.40 -4.47
N ARG A 189 15.70 2.06 -5.12
CA ARG A 189 15.66 3.51 -5.34
C ARG A 189 16.21 3.91 -6.70
N ILE A 190 15.61 4.96 -7.26
CA ILE A 190 16.15 5.68 -8.42
C ILE A 190 16.80 6.97 -7.92
N ILE A 191 18.07 7.16 -8.26
CA ILE A 191 18.84 8.34 -7.94
C ILE A 191 19.08 9.12 -9.22
N ILE A 192 18.99 10.45 -9.14
CA ILE A 192 19.28 11.33 -10.27
C ILE A 192 20.54 12.13 -9.96
N TYR A 193 21.47 12.12 -10.90
CA TYR A 193 22.71 12.87 -10.85
C TYR A 193 22.71 14.00 -11.87
N SER A 194 23.13 15.19 -11.44
CA SER A 194 23.43 16.31 -12.32
C SER A 194 24.85 16.79 -12.05
N LYS A 195 25.68 16.92 -13.09
CA LYS A 195 27.11 17.30 -12.98
C LYS A 195 27.86 16.48 -11.91
N ASN A 196 27.67 15.15 -11.90
CA ASN A 196 28.24 14.19 -10.94
C ASN A 196 27.86 14.39 -9.46
N LYS A 197 26.84 15.21 -9.16
CA LYS A 197 26.27 15.33 -7.81
C LYS A 197 24.87 14.73 -7.78
N LYS A 198 24.57 13.98 -6.73
CA LYS A 198 23.22 13.49 -6.43
C LYS A 198 22.29 14.68 -6.18
N VAL A 199 21.25 14.82 -7.00
CA VAL A 199 20.26 15.91 -6.91
C VAL A 199 18.90 15.44 -6.43
N ALA A 200 18.52 14.19 -6.69
CA ALA A 200 17.26 13.63 -6.22
C ALA A 200 17.35 12.11 -5.98
N GLU A 201 16.44 11.59 -5.16
CA GLU A 201 16.31 10.17 -4.82
C GLU A 201 14.83 9.84 -4.64
N TYR A 202 14.39 8.75 -5.26
CA TYR A 202 13.01 8.28 -5.24
C TYR A 202 12.98 6.81 -4.84
N SER A 203 12.15 6.44 -3.87
CA SER A 203 11.94 5.04 -3.51
C SER A 203 11.01 4.37 -4.51
N VAL A 204 11.35 3.18 -4.96
CA VAL A 204 10.59 2.41 -5.94
C VAL A 204 10.06 1.14 -5.27
N PRO A 205 8.74 0.98 -5.14
CA PRO A 205 8.19 -0.26 -4.61
C PRO A 205 8.33 -1.39 -5.64
N TYR A 206 8.38 -2.63 -5.15
CA TYR A 206 8.30 -3.81 -6.01
C TYR A 206 6.96 -3.88 -6.73
N GLY A 207 6.98 -4.39 -7.96
CA GLY A 207 5.82 -4.43 -8.86
C GLY A 207 5.60 -3.13 -9.63
N ALA A 208 6.38 -2.08 -9.37
CA ALA A 208 6.29 -0.84 -10.14
C ALA A 208 6.91 -0.98 -11.52
N TYR A 209 6.28 -0.33 -12.51
CA TYR A 209 6.74 -0.29 -13.90
C TYR A 209 7.77 0.83 -14.09
N LEU A 210 8.96 0.47 -14.54
CA LEU A 210 10.06 1.39 -14.79
C LEU A 210 9.91 1.99 -16.19
N MET A 211 9.77 3.32 -16.26
CA MET A 211 9.61 4.04 -17.52
C MET A 211 10.95 4.49 -18.13
N VAL A 212 12.04 4.28 -17.40
CA VAL A 212 13.41 4.68 -17.75
C VAL A 212 14.36 3.50 -17.59
N LYS A 213 15.53 3.57 -18.24
CA LYS A 213 16.64 2.63 -18.09
C LYS A 213 17.76 3.20 -17.23
N GLU A 214 18.62 2.32 -16.75
CA GLU A 214 19.88 2.69 -16.13
C GLU A 214 20.71 3.57 -17.06
N GLY A 215 21.13 4.74 -16.58
CA GLY A 215 21.94 5.69 -17.34
C GLY A 215 21.17 6.60 -18.29
N ASP A 216 19.84 6.50 -18.38
CA ASP A 216 19.03 7.42 -19.18
C ASP A 216 19.12 8.86 -18.63
N THR A 217 18.97 9.84 -19.53
CA THR A 217 18.85 11.25 -19.14
C THR A 217 17.38 11.64 -19.06
N VAL A 218 16.95 12.13 -17.89
CA VAL A 218 15.58 12.55 -17.63
C VAL A 218 15.47 14.06 -17.50
N LYS A 219 14.32 14.60 -17.92
CA LYS A 219 13.98 16.01 -17.75
C LYS A 219 13.18 16.21 -16.47
N LYS A 220 13.21 17.43 -15.93
CA LYS A 220 12.32 17.86 -14.84
C LYS A 220 10.85 17.67 -15.26
N GLY A 221 10.04 17.07 -14.39
CA GLY A 221 8.64 16.72 -14.66
C GLY A 221 8.43 15.39 -15.38
N GLN A 222 9.48 14.65 -15.74
CA GLN A 222 9.35 13.36 -16.42
C GLN A 222 8.92 12.24 -15.45
N ILE A 223 8.02 11.36 -15.91
CA ILE A 223 7.62 10.16 -15.17
C ILE A 223 8.73 9.12 -15.28
N ILE A 224 9.27 8.68 -14.14
CA ILE A 224 10.33 7.66 -14.07
C ILE A 224 9.79 6.28 -13.73
N THR A 225 8.65 6.21 -13.04
CA THR A 225 8.03 4.95 -12.62
C THR A 225 6.52 5.11 -12.57
N LYS A 226 5.77 4.04 -12.87
CA LYS A 226 4.32 3.97 -12.67
C LYS A 226 3.99 2.82 -11.75
N ILE A 227 3.26 3.11 -10.68
CA ILE A 227 2.72 2.10 -9.78
C ILE A 227 1.27 1.90 -10.18
N LEU A 228 0.92 0.74 -10.71
CA LEU A 228 -0.49 0.41 -10.97
C LEU A 228 -1.14 0.04 -9.65
N LYS A 229 -2.15 0.81 -9.24
CA LYS A 229 -3.08 0.38 -8.20
C LYS A 229 -3.98 -0.67 -8.84
N THR A 230 -3.81 -1.93 -8.47
CA THR A 230 -4.97 -2.83 -8.52
C THR A 230 -5.99 -2.16 -7.63
N GLY A 231 -7.10 -1.67 -8.21
CA GLY A 231 -8.14 -1.05 -7.42
C GLY A 231 -8.45 -1.97 -6.25
N GLU A 232 -8.56 -1.41 -5.05
CA GLU A 232 -9.18 -2.08 -3.91
C GLU A 232 -10.70 -2.29 -4.19
N GLY A 233 -11.06 -2.71 -5.41
CA GLY A 233 -12.28 -3.45 -5.59
C GLY A 233 -12.11 -4.71 -4.78
N ASN A 234 -13.10 -5.01 -3.93
CA ASN A 234 -13.20 -6.26 -3.18
C ASN A 234 -12.69 -7.41 -4.05
N LYS A 235 -11.43 -7.82 -3.86
CA LYS A 235 -10.93 -9.06 -4.44
C LYS A 235 -11.88 -10.11 -3.92
N ASP A 236 -12.54 -10.79 -4.84
CA ASP A 236 -13.53 -11.81 -4.57
C ASP A 236 -12.98 -12.73 -3.46
N ILE A 237 -13.56 -12.61 -2.26
CA ILE A 237 -13.05 -13.25 -1.03
C ILE A 237 -13.01 -14.77 -1.24
N THR A 238 -13.88 -15.28 -2.13
CA THR A 238 -13.94 -16.68 -2.54
C THR A 238 -12.64 -17.20 -3.16
N GLY A 239 -11.86 -16.35 -3.84
CA GLY A 239 -10.56 -16.73 -4.39
C GLY A 239 -9.49 -17.02 -3.32
N GLY A 240 -9.67 -16.49 -2.11
CA GLY A 240 -8.74 -16.66 -0.98
C GLY A 240 -9.03 -17.87 -0.08
N LEU A 241 -10.27 -18.36 -0.04
CA LEU A 241 -10.66 -19.51 0.80
C LEU A 241 -9.84 -20.78 0.55
N PRO A 242 -9.54 -21.19 -0.70
CA PRO A 242 -8.67 -22.34 -0.95
C PRO A 242 -7.28 -22.19 -0.32
N ARG A 243 -6.75 -20.95 -0.30
CA ARG A 243 -5.45 -20.68 0.32
C ARG A 243 -5.51 -20.73 1.84
N VAL A 244 -6.60 -20.27 2.44
CA VAL A 244 -6.84 -20.37 3.89
C VAL A 244 -6.95 -21.85 4.29
N GLN A 245 -7.63 -22.67 3.50
CA GLN A 245 -7.69 -24.12 3.74
C GLN A 245 -6.30 -24.77 3.73
N GLU A 246 -5.46 -24.44 2.75
CA GLU A 246 -4.08 -24.96 2.69
C GLU A 246 -3.26 -24.62 3.95
N LEU A 247 -3.46 -23.42 4.52
CA LEU A 247 -2.81 -22.99 5.76
C LEU A 247 -3.31 -23.79 6.98
N PHE A 248 -4.62 -24.01 7.12
CA PHE A 248 -5.19 -24.77 8.23
C PHE A 248 -4.87 -26.27 8.15
N GLU A 249 -4.76 -26.82 6.95
CA GLU A 249 -4.37 -28.23 6.75
C GLU A 249 -2.85 -28.42 6.78
N ALA A 250 -2.06 -27.36 6.98
CA ALA A 250 -0.60 -27.37 6.98
C ALA A 250 0.00 -28.10 5.76
N ARG A 251 -0.62 -27.94 4.59
CA ARG A 251 -0.15 -28.61 3.37
C ARG A 251 1.17 -28.03 2.91
N ASN A 252 2.04 -28.89 2.36
CA ASN A 252 3.25 -28.43 1.69
C ASN A 252 2.87 -27.61 0.44
N PRO A 253 3.38 -26.37 0.31
CA PRO A 253 3.05 -25.51 -0.82
C PRO A 253 3.58 -26.10 -2.13
N LYS A 254 2.73 -26.10 -3.16
CA LYS A 254 3.16 -26.42 -4.52
C LYS A 254 4.13 -25.34 -5.01
N GLY A 255 5.27 -25.74 -5.57
CA GLY A 255 6.33 -24.81 -5.98
C GLY A 255 7.13 -24.23 -4.80
N LYS A 256 7.43 -25.05 -3.79
CA LYS A 256 8.24 -24.65 -2.63
C LYS A 256 9.59 -24.05 -3.08
N ALA A 257 9.94 -22.90 -2.51
CA ALA A 257 11.31 -22.38 -2.59
C ALA A 257 12.18 -23.15 -1.59
N THR A 258 13.37 -23.56 -2.02
CA THR A 258 14.35 -24.19 -1.12
C THR A 258 14.94 -23.12 -0.21
N LEU A 259 14.87 -23.34 1.10
CA LEU A 259 15.57 -22.54 2.09
C LEU A 259 16.87 -23.27 2.45
N THR A 260 17.98 -22.53 2.61
CA THR A 260 19.25 -23.12 3.01
C THR A 260 19.16 -23.67 4.43
N GLU A 261 19.67 -24.88 4.65
CA GLU A 261 19.68 -25.54 5.96
C GLU A 261 20.90 -25.14 6.83
N VAL A 262 21.88 -24.45 6.22
CA VAL A 262 23.19 -24.08 6.80
C VAL A 262 23.49 -22.61 6.56
#